data_AF-A0A062BZQ8-F1
#
_entry.id   AF-A0A062BZQ8-F1
#
_cell.length_a   1.000
_cell.length_b   1.000
_cell.length_c   1.000
_cell.angle_alpha   90.00
_cell.angle_beta   90.00
_cell.angle_gamma   90.00
#
_symmetry.space_group_name_H-M   'P 1'
#
loop_
_entity.id
_entity.type
_entity.pdbx_description
1 polymer ?
#
loop_
_entity_poly.entity_id
_entity_poly.type
_entity_poly.pdbx_seq_one_letter_code
_entity_poly.pdbx_strand_id
1 'polypeptide(L)'
;MQNPTSADIQRVREFLLDLQARICAGLEQREQAGGGTAQFVIDDWERPEGGGGRSRVLQNGEVIEKGGVMFSHINISRLPASATERHPQIAGAKAQALGVSLVIHPKNPNVPTSHANVRLFIAEPEGQDPVWWFGGGFDLTPFYPDDEDVRAWHQKAHDLCHPFGEEVYTEHKQWCDDYFYLKHRDEQRGVGGLFFDDLNQWDFETCFKYIQAVGNGYLEAILPIFQKNQEKPYTEAQREFQLYRRGRYVEYNLVYDRGTLFGLQTGGRIESILVSLPNLAAWSYRPEWEQDSPEKRLTDYYLKPHDWLNELQ
;
A
#
# COMPACT_ATOMS: atom_id res chain seq x y z
N MET A 1 12.05 -1.51 -31.64
CA MET A 1 10.88 -1.59 -30.74
C MET A 1 11.43 -1.59 -29.34
N GLN A 2 11.25 -0.46 -28.65
CA GLN A 2 11.76 -0.26 -27.30
C GLN A 2 10.74 -0.83 -26.30
N ASN A 3 11.22 -1.33 -25.16
CA ASN A 3 10.36 -1.88 -24.11
C ASN A 3 9.38 -0.82 -23.55
N PRO A 4 8.22 -1.23 -23.02
CA PRO A 4 7.73 -2.60 -22.94
C PRO A 4 7.05 -3.10 -24.23
N THR A 5 7.42 -4.31 -24.64
CA THR A 5 6.67 -5.08 -25.62
C THR A 5 5.43 -5.72 -24.98
N SER A 6 4.50 -6.26 -25.78
CA SER A 6 3.37 -7.04 -25.24
C SER A 6 3.80 -8.25 -24.41
N ALA A 7 4.95 -8.85 -24.71
CA ALA A 7 5.53 -9.92 -23.91
C ALA A 7 6.02 -9.43 -22.54
N ASP A 8 6.56 -8.21 -22.46
CA ASP A 8 6.98 -7.60 -21.19
C ASP A 8 5.77 -7.28 -20.31
N ILE A 9 4.69 -6.76 -20.90
CA ILE A 9 3.42 -6.50 -20.20
C ILE A 9 2.86 -7.81 -19.62
N GLN A 10 2.90 -8.89 -20.40
CA GLN A 10 2.44 -10.20 -19.97
C GLN A 10 3.27 -10.75 -18.80
N ARG A 11 4.60 -10.60 -18.83
CA ARG A 11 5.49 -10.99 -17.72
C ARG A 11 5.15 -10.22 -16.43
N VAL A 12 4.90 -8.91 -16.53
CA VAL A 12 4.48 -8.09 -15.38
C VAL A 12 3.13 -8.57 -14.86
N ARG A 13 2.16 -8.83 -15.75
CA ARG A 13 0.83 -9.35 -15.39
C ARG A 13 0.91 -10.67 -14.62
N GLU A 14 1.71 -11.62 -15.11
CA GLU A 14 1.89 -12.93 -14.48
C GLU A 14 2.52 -12.80 -13.09
N PHE A 15 3.57 -11.97 -12.96
CA PHE A 15 4.15 -11.65 -11.67
C PHE A 15 3.13 -11.06 -10.70
N LEU A 16 2.31 -10.10 -11.14
CA LEU A 16 1.31 -9.44 -10.29
C LEU A 16 0.22 -10.41 -9.80
N LEU A 17 -0.24 -11.32 -10.66
CA LEU A 17 -1.22 -12.35 -10.28
C LEU A 17 -0.65 -13.36 -9.28
N ASP A 18 0.59 -13.80 -9.49
CA ASP A 18 1.32 -14.68 -8.56
C ASP A 18 1.59 -13.97 -7.22
N LEU A 19 1.99 -12.69 -7.26
CA LEU A 19 2.20 -11.87 -6.06
C LEU A 19 0.90 -11.75 -5.24
N GLN A 20 -0.23 -11.45 -5.88
CA GLN A 20 -1.54 -11.43 -5.20
C GLN A 20 -1.82 -12.78 -4.54
N ALA A 21 -1.59 -13.89 -5.25
CA ALA A 21 -1.83 -15.23 -4.73
C ALA A 21 -0.97 -15.54 -3.49
N ARG A 22 0.34 -15.26 -3.55
CA ARG A 22 1.27 -15.49 -2.44
C ARG A 22 0.98 -14.62 -1.23
N ILE A 23 0.62 -13.35 -1.43
CA ILE A 23 0.26 -12.46 -0.32
C ILE A 23 -0.99 -12.97 0.40
N CYS A 24 -2.05 -13.30 -0.34
CA CYS A 24 -3.26 -13.87 0.27
C CYS A 24 -2.96 -15.16 1.01
N ALA A 25 -2.17 -16.08 0.43
CA ALA A 25 -1.81 -17.34 1.08
C ALA A 25 -0.99 -17.13 2.37
N GLY A 26 0.00 -16.23 2.36
CA GLY A 26 0.79 -15.92 3.55
C GLY A 26 -0.05 -15.32 4.68
N LEU A 27 -0.98 -14.44 4.34
CA LEU A 27 -1.92 -13.83 5.30
C LEU A 27 -2.98 -14.82 5.82
N GLU A 28 -3.51 -15.68 4.96
CA GLU A 28 -4.44 -16.77 5.36
C GLU A 28 -3.77 -17.76 6.33
N GLN A 29 -2.46 -18.01 6.19
CA GLN A 29 -1.73 -18.82 7.16
C GLN A 29 -1.68 -18.16 8.56
N ARG A 30 -1.63 -16.82 8.63
CA ARG A 30 -1.70 -16.10 9.91
C ARG A 30 -3.10 -16.19 10.52
N GLU A 31 -4.14 -16.00 9.70
CA GLU A 31 -5.54 -16.20 10.09
C GLU A 31 -5.77 -17.60 10.66
N GLN A 32 -5.33 -18.64 9.96
CA GLN A 32 -5.44 -20.02 10.42
C GLN A 32 -4.63 -20.29 11.69
N ALA A 33 -3.44 -19.72 11.82
CA ALA A 33 -2.62 -19.87 13.02
C ALA A 33 -3.28 -19.27 14.27
N GLY A 34 -4.08 -18.22 14.13
CA GLY A 34 -4.91 -17.66 15.20
C GLY A 34 -6.27 -18.34 15.38
N GLY A 35 -6.49 -19.49 14.75
CA GLY A 35 -7.75 -20.26 14.84
C GLY A 35 -8.89 -19.74 13.96
N GLY A 36 -8.62 -18.74 13.11
CA GLY A 36 -9.57 -18.20 12.16
C GLY A 36 -9.77 -19.07 10.92
N THR A 37 -10.91 -18.87 10.25
CA THR A 37 -11.27 -19.62 9.03
C THR A 37 -11.62 -18.72 7.86
N ALA A 38 -11.55 -17.40 8.04
CA ALA A 38 -11.82 -16.44 6.97
C ALA A 38 -10.78 -16.59 5.85
N GLN A 39 -11.21 -16.35 4.62
CA GLN A 39 -10.38 -16.48 3.42
C GLN A 39 -10.52 -15.24 2.55
N PHE A 40 -9.53 -14.97 1.69
CA PHE A 40 -9.66 -13.94 0.68
C PHE A 40 -10.49 -14.46 -0.50
N VAL A 41 -11.80 -14.23 -0.42
CA VAL A 41 -12.80 -14.61 -1.43
C VAL A 41 -12.52 -13.88 -2.74
N ILE A 42 -12.52 -14.63 -3.84
CA ILE A 42 -12.25 -14.13 -5.19
C ILE A 42 -13.53 -13.53 -5.78
N ASP A 43 -13.41 -12.32 -6.31
CA ASP A 43 -14.39 -11.61 -7.12
C ASP A 43 -13.70 -11.11 -8.40
N ASP A 44 -13.86 -11.89 -9.47
CA ASP A 44 -13.36 -11.57 -10.81
C ASP A 44 -14.39 -10.70 -11.56
N TRP A 45 -13.91 -9.63 -12.20
CA TRP A 45 -14.76 -8.66 -12.88
C TRP A 45 -14.12 -8.11 -14.15
N GLU A 46 -14.95 -7.62 -15.07
CA GLU A 46 -14.55 -7.04 -16.35
C GLU A 46 -15.06 -5.59 -16.47
N ARG A 47 -14.45 -4.78 -17.35
CA ARG A 47 -14.95 -3.44 -17.71
C ARG A 47 -15.46 -3.39 -19.14
N PRO A 48 -16.55 -2.66 -19.40
CA PRO A 48 -16.99 -2.37 -20.77
C PRO A 48 -15.91 -1.73 -21.65
N GLU A 49 -15.05 -0.89 -21.07
CA GLU A 49 -13.94 -0.20 -21.76
C GLU A 49 -12.74 -1.13 -22.07
N GLY A 50 -12.78 -2.37 -21.58
CA GLY A 50 -11.76 -3.39 -21.77
C GLY A 50 -10.84 -3.59 -20.57
N GLY A 51 -10.45 -4.85 -20.38
CA GLY A 51 -9.73 -5.31 -19.20
C GLY A 51 -10.67 -5.65 -18.05
N GLY A 52 -10.14 -5.66 -16.83
CA GLY A 52 -10.85 -6.13 -15.65
C GLY A 52 -9.95 -6.25 -14.42
N GLY A 53 -10.34 -7.09 -13.48
CA GLY A 53 -9.55 -7.33 -12.29
C GLY A 53 -9.99 -8.55 -11.50
N ARG A 54 -9.18 -8.86 -10.49
CA ARG A 54 -9.43 -9.90 -9.50
C ARG A 54 -9.34 -9.24 -8.14
N SER A 55 -10.49 -9.02 -7.52
CA SER A 55 -10.58 -8.61 -6.13
C SER A 55 -10.45 -9.85 -5.25
N ARG A 56 -9.61 -9.80 -4.21
CA ARG A 56 -9.55 -10.85 -3.19
C ARG A 56 -9.77 -10.20 -1.83
N VAL A 57 -10.89 -10.50 -1.17
CA VAL A 57 -11.32 -9.79 0.05
C VAL A 57 -11.60 -10.78 1.17
N LEU A 58 -10.98 -10.55 2.33
CA LEU A 58 -11.23 -11.24 3.59
C LEU A 58 -11.98 -10.30 4.52
N GLN A 59 -13.09 -10.75 5.10
CA GLN A 59 -13.89 -9.97 6.05
C GLN A 59 -14.24 -10.84 7.26
N ASN A 60 -14.39 -10.20 8.43
CA ASN A 60 -14.82 -10.84 9.67
C ASN A 60 -13.90 -11.99 10.11
N GLY A 61 -12.59 -11.85 9.90
CA GLY A 61 -11.59 -12.82 10.38
C GLY A 61 -11.23 -12.62 11.85
N GLU A 62 -10.58 -13.64 12.41
CA GLU A 62 -10.10 -13.66 13.80
C GLU A 62 -8.77 -12.93 13.98
N VAL A 63 -7.87 -13.02 13.01
CA VAL A 63 -6.60 -12.27 13.00
C VAL A 63 -6.69 -11.07 12.07
N ILE A 64 -7.21 -11.29 10.87
CA ILE A 64 -7.41 -10.23 9.86
C ILE A 64 -8.87 -9.82 9.89
N GLU A 65 -9.16 -8.67 10.49
CA GLU A 65 -10.55 -8.21 10.64
C GLU A 65 -11.17 -7.82 9.29
N LYS A 66 -10.36 -7.15 8.45
CA LYS A 66 -10.68 -6.85 7.05
C LYS A 66 -9.37 -6.76 6.26
N GLY A 67 -9.33 -7.36 5.07
CA GLY A 67 -8.21 -7.22 4.15
C GLY A 67 -8.68 -7.29 2.70
N GLY A 68 -8.10 -6.44 1.85
CA GLY A 68 -8.29 -6.50 0.40
C GLY A 68 -6.94 -6.59 -0.30
N VAL A 69 -6.79 -7.54 -1.22
CA VAL A 69 -5.65 -7.64 -2.14
C VAL A 69 -6.20 -7.61 -3.57
N MET A 70 -5.99 -6.49 -4.24
CA MET A 70 -6.75 -6.09 -5.42
C MET A 70 -5.85 -6.07 -6.64
N PHE A 71 -6.08 -6.97 -7.58
CA PHE A 71 -5.43 -6.96 -8.88
C PHE A 71 -6.34 -6.28 -9.91
N SER A 72 -5.77 -5.45 -10.78
CA SER A 72 -6.46 -4.97 -11.96
C SER A 72 -5.51 -4.87 -13.15
N HIS A 73 -6.06 -5.04 -14.35
CA HIS A 73 -5.43 -4.74 -15.62
C HIS A 73 -6.49 -4.16 -16.55
N ILE A 74 -6.44 -2.86 -16.78
CA ILE A 74 -7.51 -2.11 -17.43
C ILE A 74 -6.98 -1.24 -18.56
N ASN A 75 -7.83 -1.03 -19.56
CA ASN A 75 -7.62 0.04 -20.52
C ASN A 75 -7.99 1.38 -19.87
N ILE A 76 -7.22 2.42 -20.17
CA ILE A 76 -7.45 3.79 -19.68
C ILE A 76 -7.88 4.66 -20.86
N SER A 77 -9.14 5.10 -20.82
CA SER A 77 -9.73 6.01 -21.80
C SER A 77 -9.63 7.49 -21.39
N ARG A 78 -9.45 7.77 -20.10
CA ARG A 78 -9.26 9.13 -19.55
C ARG A 78 -8.08 9.14 -18.59
N LEU A 79 -7.06 9.91 -18.94
CA LEU A 79 -5.89 10.11 -18.09
C LEU A 79 -6.16 11.22 -17.07
N PRO A 80 -5.63 11.11 -15.83
CA PRO A 80 -5.64 12.22 -14.89
C PRO A 80 -4.93 13.44 -15.51
N ALA A 81 -5.44 14.65 -15.25
CA ALA A 81 -4.81 15.89 -15.73
C ALA A 81 -3.33 15.98 -15.33
N SER A 82 -3.01 15.57 -14.09
CA SER A 82 -1.63 15.54 -13.59
C SER A 82 -0.71 14.62 -14.39
N ALA A 83 -1.22 13.49 -14.90
CA ALA A 83 -0.42 12.58 -15.73
C ALA A 83 -0.09 13.21 -17.08
N THR A 84 -1.06 13.90 -17.69
CA THR A 84 -0.84 14.64 -18.95
C THR A 84 -0.05 15.93 -18.76
N GLU A 85 -0.06 16.55 -17.57
CA GLU A 85 0.80 17.69 -17.25
C GLU A 85 2.27 17.27 -17.12
N ARG A 86 2.53 16.13 -16.48
CA ARG A 86 3.88 15.56 -16.33
C ARG A 86 4.41 14.95 -17.63
N HIS A 87 3.53 14.32 -18.40
CA HIS A 87 3.87 13.63 -19.65
C HIS A 87 2.97 14.11 -20.80
N PRO A 88 3.14 15.34 -21.33
CA PRO A 88 2.26 15.89 -22.37
C PRO A 88 2.10 15.03 -23.63
N GLN A 89 3.11 14.22 -23.94
CA GLN A 89 3.14 13.31 -25.09
C GLN A 89 2.12 12.17 -25.05
N ILE A 90 1.51 11.86 -23.89
CA ILE A 90 0.51 10.79 -23.78
C ILE A 90 -0.92 11.28 -24.07
N ALA A 91 -1.11 12.58 -24.35
CA ALA A 91 -2.41 13.14 -24.63
C ALA A 91 -3.05 12.48 -25.86
N GLY A 92 -4.21 11.84 -25.67
CA GLY A 92 -4.93 11.14 -26.73
C GLY A 92 -4.41 9.74 -27.07
N ALA A 93 -3.34 9.27 -26.39
CA ALA A 93 -2.82 7.93 -26.59
C ALA A 93 -3.76 6.86 -26.00
N LYS A 94 -3.71 5.65 -26.57
CA LYS A 94 -4.27 4.48 -25.90
C LYS A 94 -3.37 4.16 -24.72
N ALA A 95 -3.98 3.92 -23.55
CA ALA A 95 -3.23 3.59 -22.36
C ALA A 95 -3.80 2.35 -21.66
N GLN A 96 -2.95 1.68 -20.90
CA GLN A 96 -3.30 0.58 -20.04
C GLN A 96 -2.54 0.70 -18.71
N ALA A 97 -3.17 0.20 -17.65
CA ALA A 97 -2.52 0.08 -16.35
C ALA A 97 -2.82 -1.26 -15.73
N LEU A 98 -1.81 -1.84 -15.09
CA LEU A 98 -1.91 -3.07 -14.33
C LEU A 98 -1.17 -2.94 -13.01
N GLY A 99 -1.72 -3.52 -11.96
CA GLY A 99 -1.12 -3.44 -10.64
C GLY A 99 -1.84 -4.27 -9.58
N VAL A 100 -1.16 -4.44 -8.45
CA VAL A 100 -1.71 -4.96 -7.21
C VAL A 100 -1.71 -3.85 -6.18
N SER A 101 -2.84 -3.65 -5.52
CA SER A 101 -2.99 -2.74 -4.38
C SER A 101 -3.62 -3.49 -3.22
N LEU A 102 -3.16 -3.25 -2.00
CA LEU A 102 -3.71 -3.93 -0.83
C LEU A 102 -3.72 -3.05 0.41
N VAL A 103 -4.69 -3.33 1.28
CA VAL A 103 -4.76 -2.80 2.65
C VAL A 103 -5.22 -3.90 3.56
N ILE A 104 -4.51 -4.10 4.67
CA ILE A 104 -4.82 -5.12 5.67
C ILE A 104 -5.04 -4.46 7.02
N HIS A 105 -6.19 -4.72 7.63
CA HIS A 105 -6.57 -4.27 8.96
C HIS A 105 -6.65 -5.46 9.92
N PRO A 106 -5.64 -5.68 10.76
CA PRO A 106 -5.68 -6.72 11.78
C PRO A 106 -6.71 -6.42 12.87
N LYS A 107 -7.26 -7.46 13.48
CA LYS A 107 -8.19 -7.36 14.62
C LYS A 107 -7.46 -6.90 15.89
N ASN A 108 -6.27 -7.45 16.14
CA ASN A 108 -5.46 -7.13 17.32
C ASN A 108 -4.77 -5.75 17.18
N PRO A 109 -4.96 -4.80 18.12
CA PRO A 109 -4.30 -3.48 18.10
C PRO A 109 -2.77 -3.52 18.11
N ASN A 110 -2.17 -4.63 18.55
CA ASN A 110 -0.71 -4.82 18.55
C ASN A 110 -0.15 -5.13 17.16
N VAL A 111 -0.99 -5.45 16.16
CA VAL A 111 -0.55 -5.63 14.78
C VAL A 111 -0.93 -4.36 13.98
N PRO A 112 0.03 -3.69 13.33
CA PRO A 112 -0.24 -2.50 12.53
C PRO A 112 -1.19 -2.76 11.36
N THR A 113 -1.96 -1.74 10.97
CA THR A 113 -2.50 -1.70 9.60
C THR A 113 -1.33 -1.56 8.63
N SER A 114 -1.42 -2.20 7.46
CA SER A 114 -0.41 -2.09 6.41
C SER A 114 -1.04 -1.87 5.03
N HIS A 115 -0.29 -1.20 4.17
CA HIS A 115 -0.65 -0.96 2.78
C HIS A 115 0.53 -1.27 1.87
N ALA A 116 0.24 -1.75 0.66
CA ALA A 116 1.23 -1.88 -0.41
C ALA A 116 0.59 -1.69 -1.79
N ASN A 117 1.40 -1.21 -2.73
CA ASN A 117 1.04 -1.05 -4.12
C ASN A 117 2.25 -1.32 -5.02
N VAL A 118 2.03 -2.00 -6.15
CA VAL A 118 2.98 -2.05 -7.27
C VAL A 118 2.18 -2.01 -8.57
N ARG A 119 2.54 -1.12 -9.49
CA ARG A 119 1.82 -0.89 -10.74
C ARG A 119 2.73 -0.50 -11.89
N LEU A 120 2.25 -0.76 -13.09
CA LEU A 120 2.81 -0.31 -14.36
C LEU A 120 1.74 0.47 -15.11
N PHE A 121 2.12 1.63 -15.63
CA PHE A 121 1.34 2.39 -16.59
C PHE A 121 2.06 2.40 -17.94
N ILE A 122 1.30 2.26 -19.03
CA ILE A 122 1.80 2.32 -20.40
C ILE A 122 0.83 3.13 -21.24
N ALA A 123 1.36 4.06 -22.03
CA ALA A 123 0.67 4.76 -23.10
C ALA A 123 1.37 4.49 -24.44
N GLU A 124 0.58 4.28 -25.48
CA GLU A 124 1.03 3.99 -26.85
C GLU A 124 0.54 5.09 -27.80
N PRO A 125 1.25 6.23 -27.90
CA PRO A 125 0.93 7.25 -28.88
C PRO A 125 1.19 6.73 -30.30
N GLU A 126 0.36 7.11 -31.26
CA GLU A 126 0.47 6.63 -32.64
C GLU A 126 1.81 7.08 -33.27
N GLY A 127 2.54 6.12 -33.86
CA GLY A 127 3.81 6.38 -34.54
C GLY A 127 4.99 6.73 -33.62
N GLN A 128 4.85 6.57 -32.31
CA GLN A 128 5.90 6.83 -31.31
C GLN A 128 6.20 5.58 -30.47
N ASP A 129 7.34 5.59 -29.79
CA ASP A 129 7.66 4.57 -28.78
C ASP A 129 6.72 4.69 -27.57
N PRO A 130 6.45 3.57 -26.87
CA PRO A 130 5.56 3.58 -25.70
C PRO A 130 6.16 4.42 -24.57
N VAL A 131 5.30 5.20 -23.91
CA VAL A 131 5.64 5.92 -22.69
C VAL A 131 5.16 5.09 -21.51
N TRP A 132 6.05 4.81 -20.57
CA TRP A 132 5.75 3.95 -19.45
C TRP A 132 6.41 4.45 -18.17
N TRP A 133 5.86 4.04 -17.05
CA TRP A 133 6.50 4.17 -15.75
C TRP A 133 5.90 3.17 -14.76
N PHE A 134 6.72 2.81 -13.78
CA PHE A 134 6.26 2.07 -12.61
C PHE A 134 5.91 3.04 -11.47
N GLY A 135 5.10 2.55 -10.54
CA GLY A 135 4.87 3.20 -9.26
C GLY A 135 4.55 2.16 -8.21
N GLY A 136 4.66 2.54 -6.94
CA GLY A 136 4.40 1.62 -5.86
C GLY A 136 4.96 2.06 -4.52
N GLY A 137 5.09 1.09 -3.63
CA GLY A 137 5.52 1.31 -2.26
C GLY A 137 4.82 0.40 -1.28
N PHE A 138 5.24 0.47 -0.03
CA PHE A 138 4.54 -0.12 1.10
C PHE A 138 4.77 0.74 2.33
N ASP A 139 3.80 0.75 3.24
CA ASP A 139 3.86 1.53 4.46
C ASP A 139 3.14 0.86 5.64
N LEU A 140 3.57 1.20 6.85
CA LEU A 140 3.11 0.60 8.10
C LEU A 140 2.43 1.65 9.00
N THR A 141 1.22 1.33 9.47
CA THR A 141 0.36 2.21 10.28
C THR A 141 0.06 1.56 11.65
N PRO A 142 0.94 1.74 12.65
CA PRO A 142 0.78 1.13 13.97
C PRO A 142 -0.25 1.84 14.85
N PHE A 143 -0.71 1.12 15.88
CA PHE A 143 -1.51 1.66 16.97
C PHE A 143 -0.71 1.64 18.28
N TYR A 144 -0.13 0.48 18.60
CA TYR A 144 0.83 0.29 19.68
C TYR A 144 2.17 -0.13 19.05
N PRO A 145 3.00 0.84 18.63
CA PRO A 145 4.24 0.58 17.91
C PRO A 145 5.27 -0.15 18.77
N ASP A 146 6.09 -0.96 18.12
CA ASP A 146 7.21 -1.71 18.69
C ASP A 146 8.49 -1.29 17.94
N ASP A 147 9.51 -0.84 18.67
CA ASP A 147 10.72 -0.26 18.10
C ASP A 147 11.47 -1.26 17.19
N GLU A 148 11.51 -2.54 17.57
CA GLU A 148 12.16 -3.57 16.77
C GLU A 148 11.40 -3.81 15.45
N ASP A 149 10.06 -3.78 15.50
CA ASP A 149 9.23 -3.99 14.31
C ASP A 149 9.38 -2.83 13.32
N VAL A 150 9.40 -1.58 13.82
CA VAL A 150 9.65 -0.39 12.98
C VAL A 150 11.03 -0.47 12.35
N ARG A 151 12.07 -0.79 13.13
CA ARG A 151 13.42 -0.92 12.59
C ARG A 151 13.51 -2.05 11.56
N ALA A 152 12.98 -3.23 11.85
CA ALA A 152 13.00 -4.37 10.94
C ALA A 152 12.26 -4.08 9.63
N TRP A 153 11.13 -3.36 9.70
CA TRP A 153 10.40 -2.89 8.52
C TRP A 153 11.26 -1.99 7.63
N HIS A 154 11.90 -0.99 8.23
CA HIS A 154 12.78 -0.06 7.52
C HIS A 154 14.07 -0.71 7.04
N GLN A 155 14.62 -1.69 7.76
CA GLN A 155 15.81 -2.43 7.36
C GLN A 155 15.51 -3.30 6.13
N LYS A 156 14.35 -3.97 6.10
CA LYS A 156 13.92 -4.74 4.92
C LYS A 156 13.76 -3.85 3.70
N ALA A 157 13.19 -2.66 3.87
CA ALA A 157 13.08 -1.66 2.82
C ALA A 157 14.45 -1.14 2.34
N HIS A 158 15.41 -0.95 3.24
CA HIS A 158 16.77 -0.56 2.88
C HIS A 158 17.48 -1.67 2.09
N ASP A 159 17.44 -2.90 2.59
CA ASP A 159 18.16 -4.03 2.00
C ASP A 159 17.65 -4.37 0.59
N LEU A 160 16.34 -4.26 0.35
CA LEU A 160 15.78 -4.50 -0.98
C LEU A 160 16.12 -3.38 -1.97
N CYS A 161 16.34 -2.14 -1.49
CA CYS A 161 16.69 -0.99 -2.32
C CYS A 161 18.18 -0.96 -2.69
N HIS A 162 19.05 -1.46 -1.81
CA HIS A 162 20.51 -1.37 -1.96
C HIS A 162 21.05 -1.81 -3.34
N PRO A 163 20.59 -2.91 -3.97
CA PRO A 163 21.06 -3.32 -5.30
C PRO A 163 20.71 -2.35 -6.44
N PHE A 164 19.81 -1.38 -6.22
CA PHE A 164 19.33 -0.43 -7.22
C PHE A 164 19.98 0.95 -7.10
N GLY A 165 20.79 1.17 -6.06
CA GLY A 165 21.53 2.40 -5.80
C GLY A 165 21.50 2.78 -4.32
N GLU A 166 22.57 3.42 -3.85
CA GLU A 166 22.74 3.81 -2.44
C GLU A 166 21.68 4.82 -1.96
N GLU A 167 21.19 5.67 -2.86
CA GLU A 167 20.22 6.73 -2.54
C GLU A 167 18.75 6.27 -2.64
N VAL A 168 18.48 5.11 -3.25
CA VAL A 168 17.11 4.66 -3.57
C VAL A 168 16.23 4.51 -2.33
N TYR A 169 16.78 3.98 -1.24
CA TYR A 169 16.04 3.90 0.03
C TYR A 169 15.73 5.29 0.56
N THR A 170 16.73 6.16 0.63
CA THR A 170 16.61 7.51 1.19
C THR A 170 15.55 8.33 0.44
N GLU A 171 15.59 8.33 -0.90
CA GLU A 171 14.63 9.05 -1.73
C GLU A 171 13.20 8.52 -1.56
N HIS A 172 13.01 7.20 -1.70
CA HIS A 172 11.67 6.61 -1.64
C HIS A 172 11.09 6.57 -0.22
N LYS A 173 11.94 6.52 0.82
CA LYS A 173 11.52 6.66 2.21
C LYS A 173 11.09 8.10 2.49
N GLN A 174 11.88 9.09 2.10
CA GLN A 174 11.49 10.50 2.25
C GLN A 174 10.18 10.79 1.51
N TRP A 175 10.02 10.28 0.29
CA TRP A 175 8.79 10.44 -0.46
C TRP A 175 7.60 9.78 0.22
N CYS A 176 7.80 8.65 0.91
CA CYS A 176 6.77 8.02 1.74
C CYS A 176 6.33 8.93 2.88
N ASP A 177 7.26 9.59 3.56
CA ASP A 177 6.96 10.54 4.63
C ASP A 177 6.19 11.76 4.07
N ASP A 178 6.64 12.33 2.97
CA ASP A 178 6.00 13.50 2.36
C ASP A 178 4.60 13.20 1.81
N TYR A 179 4.40 11.99 1.26
CA TYR A 179 3.13 11.60 0.66
C TYR A 179 2.07 11.30 1.74
N PHE A 180 2.41 10.49 2.74
CA PHE A 180 1.47 10.02 3.75
C PHE A 180 1.32 10.96 4.95
N TYR A 181 1.12 12.24 4.69
CA TYR A 181 0.97 13.30 5.71
C TYR A 181 -0.47 13.85 5.79
N LEU A 182 -1.05 13.87 6.99
CA LEU A 182 -2.38 14.44 7.24
C LEU A 182 -2.25 15.91 7.62
N LYS A 183 -2.24 16.79 6.61
CA LYS A 183 -2.02 18.24 6.79
C LYS A 183 -2.93 18.89 7.84
N HIS A 184 -4.18 18.47 7.97
CA HIS A 184 -5.12 19.05 8.93
C HIS A 184 -4.95 18.52 10.37
N ARG A 185 -4.14 17.47 10.57
CA ARG A 185 -3.79 16.90 11.88
C ARG A 185 -2.36 17.21 12.30
N ASP A 186 -1.51 17.59 11.35
CA ASP A 186 -0.06 17.66 11.53
C ASP A 186 0.53 16.32 12.04
N GLU A 187 0.07 15.23 11.43
CA GLU A 187 0.46 13.85 11.78
C GLU A 187 0.82 13.08 10.51
N GLN A 188 1.83 12.20 10.59
CA GLN A 188 2.02 11.15 9.60
C GLN A 188 0.89 10.11 9.70
N ARG A 189 0.54 9.45 8.58
CA ARG A 189 -0.43 8.35 8.58
C ARG A 189 0.09 7.15 9.38
N GLY A 190 1.39 6.91 9.31
CA GLY A 190 2.10 5.79 9.90
C GLY A 190 3.59 6.08 10.07
N VAL A 191 4.39 5.05 10.27
CA VAL A 191 5.86 5.14 10.41
C VAL A 191 6.60 5.13 9.07
N GLY A 192 5.85 5.04 7.96
CA GLY A 192 6.38 5.10 6.60
C GLY A 192 6.81 3.74 6.06
N GLY A 193 7.79 3.79 5.16
CA GLY A 193 8.25 2.66 4.35
C GLY A 193 8.84 3.19 3.04
N LEU A 194 8.28 2.77 1.91
CA LEU A 194 8.69 3.24 0.58
C LEU A 194 7.49 3.81 -0.16
N PHE A 195 7.70 4.88 -0.92
CA PHE A 195 6.77 5.38 -1.92
C PHE A 195 7.54 5.87 -3.15
N PHE A 196 7.04 5.53 -4.33
CA PHE A 196 7.57 6.02 -5.61
C PHE A 196 6.48 6.06 -6.67
N ASP A 197 6.65 6.98 -7.62
CA ASP A 197 5.81 7.14 -8.80
C ASP A 197 6.66 7.66 -9.94
N ASP A 198 6.15 7.62 -11.17
CA ASP A 198 6.87 8.07 -12.36
C ASP A 198 8.26 7.39 -12.54
N LEU A 199 8.44 6.15 -12.04
CA LEU A 199 9.72 5.43 -12.11
C LEU A 199 9.95 4.85 -13.52
N ASN A 200 10.75 5.56 -14.31
CA ASN A 200 11.24 5.14 -15.62
C ASN A 200 12.69 5.60 -15.91
N GLN A 201 13.42 5.98 -14.87
CA GLN A 201 14.80 6.47 -14.96
C GLN A 201 15.84 5.37 -15.25
N TRP A 202 15.52 4.11 -14.95
CA TRP A 202 16.32 2.95 -15.32
C TRP A 202 15.74 2.26 -16.55
N ASP A 203 16.47 1.28 -17.09
CA ASP A 203 15.89 0.41 -18.11
C ASP A 203 14.69 -0.37 -17.55
N PHE A 204 13.79 -0.77 -18.43
CA PHE A 204 12.53 -1.44 -18.06
C PHE A 204 12.74 -2.67 -17.17
N GLU A 205 13.77 -3.48 -17.44
CA GLU A 205 14.02 -4.70 -16.65
C GLU A 205 14.49 -4.38 -15.24
N THR A 206 15.30 -3.34 -15.08
CA THR A 206 15.73 -2.87 -13.76
C THR A 206 14.53 -2.31 -12.96
N CYS A 207 13.68 -1.49 -13.57
CA CYS A 207 12.45 -1.02 -12.93
C CYS A 207 11.50 -2.19 -12.58
N PHE A 208 11.37 -3.16 -13.47
CA PHE A 208 10.55 -4.35 -13.22
C PHE A 208 11.10 -5.21 -12.08
N LYS A 209 12.42 -5.40 -12.00
CA LYS A 209 13.07 -6.07 -10.84
C LYS A 209 12.83 -5.29 -9.54
N TYR A 210 12.83 -3.96 -9.60
CA TYR A 210 12.59 -3.15 -8.42
C TYR A 210 11.17 -3.33 -7.87
N ILE A 211 10.13 -3.29 -8.71
CA ILE A 211 8.77 -3.57 -8.22
C ILE A 211 8.59 -5.02 -7.74
N GLN A 212 9.37 -5.97 -8.27
CA GLN A 212 9.39 -7.35 -7.75
C GLN A 212 9.99 -7.39 -6.34
N ALA A 213 11.12 -6.71 -6.12
CA ALA A 213 11.75 -6.58 -4.81
C ALA A 213 10.82 -5.90 -3.79
N VAL A 214 10.14 -4.82 -4.18
CA VAL A 214 9.18 -4.10 -3.32
C VAL A 214 7.98 -4.98 -2.96
N GLY A 215 7.35 -5.63 -3.95
CA GLY A 215 6.17 -6.48 -3.71
C GLY A 215 6.48 -7.70 -2.83
N ASN A 216 7.61 -8.36 -3.06
CA ASN A 216 8.06 -9.48 -2.23
C ASN A 216 8.52 -9.01 -0.85
N GLY A 217 9.23 -7.88 -0.78
CA GLY A 217 9.72 -7.27 0.45
C GLY A 217 8.60 -6.90 1.42
N TYR A 218 7.46 -6.40 0.91
CA TYR A 218 6.27 -6.19 1.73
C TYR A 218 5.85 -7.49 2.46
N LEU A 219 5.73 -8.59 1.72
CA LEU A 219 5.28 -9.86 2.28
C LEU A 219 6.27 -10.41 3.31
N GLU A 220 7.56 -10.34 2.99
CA GLU A 220 8.63 -10.76 3.92
C GLU A 220 8.70 -9.89 5.18
N ALA A 221 8.37 -8.60 5.09
CA ALA A 221 8.39 -7.69 6.22
C ALA A 221 7.16 -7.82 7.12
N ILE A 222 5.98 -8.03 6.54
CA ILE A 222 4.71 -7.99 7.30
C ILE A 222 4.43 -9.29 8.07
N LEU A 223 4.79 -10.46 7.53
CA LEU A 223 4.47 -11.74 8.17
C LEU A 223 5.15 -11.94 9.53
N PRO A 224 6.43 -11.57 9.74
CA PRO A 224 7.05 -11.60 11.07
C PRO A 224 6.33 -10.71 12.09
N ILE A 225 5.85 -9.53 11.68
CA ILE A 225 5.10 -8.62 12.56
C ILE A 225 3.78 -9.26 13.00
N PHE A 226 3.04 -9.91 12.08
CA PHE A 226 1.86 -10.70 12.46
C PHE A 226 2.22 -11.82 13.44
N GLN A 227 3.25 -12.60 13.13
CA GLN A 227 3.68 -13.73 13.96
C GLN A 227 4.07 -13.30 15.38
N LYS A 228 4.75 -12.17 15.54
CA LYS A 228 5.16 -11.63 16.85
C LYS A 228 3.98 -11.11 17.68
N ASN A 229 2.97 -10.54 17.03
CA ASN A 229 2.00 -9.68 17.71
C ASN A 229 0.55 -10.21 17.76
N GLN A 230 0.15 -11.14 16.87
CA GLN A 230 -1.26 -11.51 16.72
C GLN A 230 -1.90 -12.15 17.97
N GLU A 231 -1.12 -12.86 18.78
CA GLU A 231 -1.58 -13.51 20.02
C GLU A 231 -1.38 -12.64 21.28
N LYS A 232 -0.80 -11.44 21.16
CA LYS A 232 -0.59 -10.55 22.30
C LYS A 232 -1.95 -10.12 22.88
N PRO A 233 -2.22 -10.29 24.18
CA PRO A 233 -3.45 -9.79 24.79
C PRO A 233 -3.59 -8.28 24.60
N TYR A 234 -4.83 -7.80 24.48
CA TYR A 234 -5.15 -6.38 24.48
C TYR A 234 -6.39 -6.10 25.31
N THR A 235 -6.52 -4.87 25.78
CA THR A 235 -7.66 -4.40 26.57
C THR A 235 -8.70 -3.71 25.69
N GLU A 236 -9.92 -3.54 26.20
CA GLU A 236 -10.98 -2.79 25.50
C GLU A 236 -10.55 -1.34 25.19
N ALA A 237 -9.84 -0.68 26.10
CA ALA A 237 -9.32 0.67 25.87
C ALA A 237 -8.36 0.73 24.66
N GLN A 238 -7.53 -0.30 24.48
CA GLN A 238 -6.64 -0.40 23.30
C GLN A 238 -7.44 -0.64 22.02
N ARG A 239 -8.55 -1.37 22.09
CA ARG A 239 -9.46 -1.57 20.97
C ARG A 239 -10.18 -0.26 20.61
N GLU A 240 -10.69 0.48 21.58
CA GLU A 240 -11.30 1.80 21.37
C GLU A 240 -10.30 2.78 20.74
N PHE A 241 -9.05 2.80 21.23
CA PHE A 241 -7.98 3.60 20.64
C PHE A 241 -7.65 3.18 19.21
N GLN A 242 -7.59 1.88 18.92
CA GLN A 242 -7.42 1.37 17.55
C GLN A 242 -8.52 1.89 16.61
N LEU A 243 -9.79 1.82 17.04
CA LEU A 243 -10.92 2.34 16.26
C LEU A 243 -10.83 3.85 16.05
N TYR A 244 -10.42 4.60 17.07
CA TYR A 244 -10.18 6.04 16.97
C TYR A 244 -9.07 6.35 15.95
N ARG A 245 -7.94 5.66 16.01
CA ARG A 245 -6.83 5.84 15.06
C ARG A 245 -7.20 5.39 13.64
N ARG A 246 -8.02 4.35 13.48
CA ARG A 246 -8.61 3.97 12.18
C ARG A 246 -9.43 5.12 11.54
N GLY A 247 -10.01 6.01 12.35
CA GLY A 247 -10.63 7.24 11.86
C GLY A 247 -9.65 8.14 11.09
N ARG A 248 -8.38 8.23 11.51
CA ARG A 248 -7.33 8.95 10.76
C ARG A 248 -7.01 8.29 9.42
N TYR A 249 -7.02 6.96 9.36
CA TYR A 249 -6.81 6.23 8.12
C TYR A 249 -7.91 6.54 7.10
N VAL A 250 -9.17 6.60 7.55
CA VAL A 250 -10.31 7.05 6.73
C VAL A 250 -10.13 8.51 6.29
N GLU A 251 -9.77 9.42 7.20
CA GLU A 251 -9.51 10.82 6.88
C GLU A 251 -8.47 10.95 5.76
N TYR A 252 -7.35 10.22 5.85
CA TYR A 252 -6.32 10.28 4.82
C TYR A 252 -6.83 9.81 3.45
N ASN A 253 -7.43 8.62 3.38
CA ASN A 253 -7.84 8.03 2.11
C ASN A 253 -8.92 8.87 1.40
N LEU A 254 -9.82 9.49 2.17
CA LEU A 254 -10.93 10.27 1.59
C LEU A 254 -10.58 11.74 1.31
N VAL A 255 -9.51 12.28 1.90
CA VAL A 255 -9.14 13.71 1.76
C VAL A 255 -7.87 13.93 0.95
N TYR A 256 -6.88 13.03 1.03
CA TYR A 256 -5.55 13.26 0.48
C TYR A 256 -5.10 12.22 -0.53
N ASP A 257 -5.54 10.96 -0.42
CA ASP A 257 -5.07 9.92 -1.31
C ASP A 257 -5.50 10.16 -2.77
N ARG A 258 -4.51 10.47 -3.62
CA ARG A 258 -4.74 10.80 -5.04
C ARG A 258 -5.40 9.66 -5.79
N GLY A 259 -5.02 8.41 -5.49
CA GLY A 259 -5.58 7.21 -6.14
C GLY A 259 -7.07 7.05 -5.85
N THR A 260 -7.45 7.15 -4.57
CA THR A 260 -8.84 7.08 -4.13
C THR A 260 -9.67 8.21 -4.72
N LEU A 261 -9.23 9.47 -4.59
CA LEU A 261 -9.95 10.63 -5.11
C LEU A 261 -10.17 10.55 -6.63
N PHE A 262 -9.13 10.19 -7.39
CA PHE A 262 -9.24 10.01 -8.83
C PHE A 262 -10.25 8.91 -9.18
N GLY A 263 -10.11 7.73 -8.56
CA GLY A 263 -11.01 6.60 -8.80
C GLY A 263 -12.48 6.92 -8.52
N LEU A 264 -12.78 7.68 -7.46
CA LEU A 264 -14.13 8.13 -7.14
C LEU A 264 -14.66 9.16 -8.15
N GLN A 265 -13.82 10.10 -8.60
CA GLN A 265 -14.21 11.16 -9.53
C GLN A 265 -14.40 10.67 -10.98
N THR A 266 -13.68 9.61 -11.38
CA THR A 266 -13.72 9.11 -12.77
C THR A 266 -14.58 7.88 -12.97
N GLY A 267 -15.42 7.51 -12.00
CA GLY A 267 -16.32 6.35 -12.12
C GLY A 267 -15.59 5.00 -12.09
N GLY A 268 -14.50 4.89 -11.32
CA GLY A 268 -13.86 3.60 -11.05
C GLY A 268 -14.76 2.64 -10.27
N ARG A 269 -14.30 1.40 -10.06
CA ARG A 269 -15.06 0.38 -9.31
C ARG A 269 -15.06 0.71 -7.82
N ILE A 270 -16.10 1.41 -7.35
CA ILE A 270 -16.21 1.99 -6.01
C ILE A 270 -15.91 0.98 -4.89
N GLU A 271 -16.52 -0.21 -4.93
CA GLU A 271 -16.30 -1.26 -3.91
C GLU A 271 -14.84 -1.74 -3.86
N SER A 272 -14.15 -1.80 -5.00
CA SER A 272 -12.73 -2.14 -5.03
C SER A 272 -11.83 -1.01 -4.51
N ILE A 273 -12.23 0.26 -4.73
CA ILE A 273 -11.47 1.43 -4.28
C ILE A 273 -11.59 1.60 -2.76
N LEU A 274 -12.82 1.49 -2.24
CA LEU A 274 -13.14 1.73 -0.83
C LEU A 274 -12.89 0.51 0.07
N VAL A 275 -12.39 -0.60 -0.48
CA VAL A 275 -11.93 -1.74 0.32
C VAL A 275 -10.84 -1.34 1.31
N SER A 276 -10.09 -0.27 1.00
CA SER A 276 -9.07 0.33 1.83
C SER A 276 -9.58 0.92 3.14
N LEU A 277 -10.89 1.20 3.25
CA LEU A 277 -11.48 1.66 4.51
C LEU A 277 -11.61 0.47 5.48
N PRO A 278 -11.34 0.65 6.78
CA PRO A 278 -11.53 -0.42 7.76
C PRO A 278 -13.01 -0.81 7.88
N ASN A 279 -13.28 -2.00 8.44
CA ASN A 279 -14.66 -2.43 8.72
C ASN A 279 -15.35 -1.54 9.78
N LEU A 280 -14.57 -1.00 10.72
CA LEU A 280 -15.02 -0.11 11.79
C LEU A 280 -13.97 0.98 12.04
N ALA A 281 -14.44 2.19 12.30
CA ALA A 281 -13.66 3.35 12.72
C ALA A 281 -14.50 4.21 13.68
N ALA A 282 -13.86 5.02 14.51
CA ALA A 282 -14.50 5.89 15.48
C ALA A 282 -13.96 7.32 15.41
N TRP A 283 -14.80 8.28 15.80
CA TRP A 283 -14.45 9.68 15.99
C TRP A 283 -15.01 10.15 17.33
N SER A 284 -14.21 10.92 18.07
CA SER A 284 -14.59 11.54 19.33
C SER A 284 -14.11 12.99 19.39
N TYR A 285 -14.84 13.83 20.13
CA TYR A 285 -14.51 15.24 20.26
C TYR A 285 -13.50 15.44 21.39
N ARG A 286 -12.31 15.94 21.04
CA ARG A 286 -11.22 16.32 21.98
C ARG A 286 -10.89 15.24 23.05
N PRO A 287 -10.55 14.00 22.67
CA PRO A 287 -9.97 13.06 23.62
C PRO A 287 -8.61 13.56 24.09
N GLU A 288 -8.27 13.24 25.34
CA GLU A 288 -6.97 13.51 25.95
C GLU A 288 -6.40 12.19 26.48
N TRP A 289 -5.08 12.03 26.40
CA TRP A 289 -4.34 10.88 26.93
C TRP A 289 -3.24 11.40 27.85
N GLU A 290 -2.87 10.59 28.85
CA GLU A 290 -1.77 10.90 29.76
C GLU A 290 -0.46 11.09 28.99
N GLN A 291 0.38 12.02 29.46
CA GLN A 291 1.59 12.43 28.73
C GLN A 291 2.58 11.28 28.50
N ASP A 292 2.66 10.35 29.45
CA ASP A 292 3.56 9.19 29.41
C ASP A 292 2.90 7.93 28.82
N SER A 293 1.70 8.07 28.24
CA SER A 293 0.95 6.93 27.69
C SER A 293 1.45 6.50 26.31
N PRO A 294 1.32 5.21 25.95
CA PRO A 294 1.64 4.74 24.60
C PRO A 294 0.79 5.41 23.51
N GLU A 295 -0.47 5.76 23.81
CA GLU A 295 -1.36 6.48 22.88
C GLU A 295 -0.82 7.87 22.54
N LYS A 296 -0.30 8.59 23.54
CA LYS A 296 0.31 9.91 23.35
C LYS A 296 1.66 9.82 22.66
N ARG A 297 2.48 8.82 23.04
CA ARG A 297 3.77 8.53 22.39
C ARG A 297 3.63 8.21 20.90
N LEU A 298 2.53 7.56 20.48
CA LEU A 298 2.25 7.31 19.06
C LEU A 298 2.32 8.61 18.24
N THR A 299 1.61 9.67 18.64
CA THR A 299 1.57 10.92 17.84
C THR A 299 2.75 11.85 18.11
N ASP A 300 3.29 11.86 19.34
CA ASP A 300 4.38 12.77 19.70
C ASP A 300 5.71 12.31 19.11
N TYR A 301 5.94 10.99 19.04
CA TYR A 301 7.16 10.36 18.51
C TYR A 301 6.88 9.67 17.17
N TYR A 302 6.20 8.52 17.17
CA TYR A 302 6.19 7.61 16.01
C TYR A 302 5.59 8.17 14.72
N LEU A 303 4.59 9.07 14.82
CA LEU A 303 3.92 9.66 13.67
C LEU A 303 4.54 11.00 13.25
N LYS A 304 5.87 11.03 13.26
CA LYS A 304 6.74 12.08 12.73
C LYS A 304 7.81 11.44 11.83
N PRO A 305 8.37 12.18 10.87
CA PRO A 305 9.52 11.68 10.11
C PRO A 305 10.73 11.45 11.03
N HIS A 306 11.25 10.22 11.04
CA HIS A 306 12.42 9.80 11.82
C HIS A 306 13.44 9.07 10.96
N ASP A 307 14.71 9.14 11.32
CA ASP A 307 15.77 8.33 10.75
C ASP A 307 15.89 6.98 11.48
N TRP A 308 14.89 6.11 11.25
CA TRP A 308 14.69 4.89 12.01
C TRP A 308 15.92 3.97 12.09
N LEU A 309 16.73 3.91 11.04
CA LEU A 309 17.89 3.01 10.99
C LEU A 309 19.07 3.50 11.83
N ASN A 310 19.14 4.80 12.08
CA ASN A 310 20.17 5.42 12.91
C ASN A 310 19.68 5.69 14.34
N GLU A 311 18.38 5.94 14.53
CA GLU A 311 17.78 6.27 15.82
C GLU A 311 17.44 5.03 16.67
N LEU A 312 16.99 3.93 16.06
CA LEU A 312 16.65 2.70 16.76
C LEU A 312 17.85 1.73 16.72
N GLN A 313 18.45 1.45 17.89
CA GLN A 313 19.64 0.57 18.04
C GLN A 313 19.32 -0.86 18.42
#